data_AF-A0A967SDG9-F1
#
_entry.id   AF-A0A967SDG9-F1
#
_cell.length_a   1.000
_cell.length_b   1.000
_cell.length_c   1.000
_cell.angle_alpha   90.00
_cell.angle_beta   90.00
_cell.angle_gamma   90.00
#
_symmetry.space_group_name_H-M   'P 1'
#
loop_
_entity.id
_entity.type
_entity.pdbx_description
1 polymer ?
#
loop_
_entity_poly.entity_id
_entity_poly.type
_entity_poly.pdbx_seq_one_letter_code
_entity_poly.pdbx_strand_id
1 'polypeptide(L)'
;MARRTLALTLATALLATPAAGQIDPTEPSGPENECCLVLLIPVGARAVALGGALTSRSSADAVFRNPAGLAGLEQDAFFVHHSEPEFASTA
;
A
#
# COMPACT_ATOMS: atom_id res chain seq x y z
N MET A 1 -25.54 10.62 29.04
CA MET A 1 -26.03 9.63 28.05
C MET A 1 -25.74 10.06 26.60
N ALA A 2 -25.97 11.31 26.20
CA ALA A 2 -25.77 11.80 24.83
C ALA A 2 -24.36 11.60 24.21
N ARG A 3 -23.29 11.64 25.02
CA ARG A 3 -21.90 11.41 24.53
C ARG A 3 -21.62 9.95 24.13
N ARG A 4 -22.26 8.99 24.81
CA ARG A 4 -22.08 7.56 24.51
C ARG A 4 -22.82 7.15 23.23
N THR A 5 -24.01 7.72 23.00
CA THR A 5 -24.75 7.52 21.75
C THR A 5 -24.04 8.16 20.57
N LEU A 6 -23.48 9.37 20.74
CA LEU A 6 -22.68 10.03 19.70
C LEU A 6 -21.43 9.22 19.31
N ALA A 7 -20.73 8.67 20.30
CA ALA A 7 -19.56 7.82 20.06
C ALA A 7 -19.92 6.52 19.33
N LEU A 8 -21.07 5.91 19.67
CA LEU A 8 -21.53 4.71 18.99
C LEU A 8 -21.92 5.00 17.53
N THR A 9 -22.63 6.10 17.27
CA THR A 9 -23.03 6.50 15.91
C THR A 9 -21.83 6.86 15.04
N LEU A 10 -20.78 7.43 15.63
CA LEU A 10 -19.55 7.76 14.90
C LEU A 10 -18.74 6.49 14.59
N ALA A 11 -18.67 5.54 15.53
CA ALA A 11 -18.00 4.26 15.32
C ALA A 11 -18.66 3.40 14.22
N THR A 12 -20.00 3.38 14.16
CA THR A 12 -20.70 2.69 13.07
C THR A 12 -20.56 3.40 11.72
N ALA A 13 -20.45 4.73 11.70
CA ALA A 13 -20.21 5.47 10.47
C ALA A 13 -18.81 5.19 9.86
N LEU A 14 -17.78 5.00 10.69
CA LEU A 14 -16.43 4.66 10.22
C LEU A 14 -16.30 3.22 9.68
N LEU A 15 -17.16 2.30 10.12
CA LEU A 15 -17.20 0.91 9.61
C LEU A 15 -17.99 0.77 8.32
N ALA A 16 -18.84 1.75 8.00
CA ALA A 16 -19.74 1.74 6.86
C ALA A 16 -19.22 2.52 5.65
N THR A 17 -18.09 3.23 5.76
CA THR A 17 -17.41 3.77 4.59
C THR A 17 -16.87 2.61 3.76
N PRO A 18 -17.41 2.33 2.55
CA PRO A 18 -16.75 1.41 1.64
C PRO A 18 -15.36 1.98 1.41
N ALA A 19 -14.34 1.14 1.62
CA ALA A 19 -13.01 1.48 1.17
C ALA A 19 -13.11 1.75 -0.34
N ALA A 20 -13.12 3.02 -0.73
CA ALA A 20 -13.33 3.48 -2.11
C ALA A 20 -12.13 3.17 -3.04
N GLY A 21 -11.45 2.06 -2.77
CA GLY A 21 -10.37 1.47 -3.56
C GLY A 21 -10.41 -0.06 -3.51
N GLN A 22 -11.55 -0.68 -3.21
CA GLN A 22 -11.71 -2.12 -3.35
C GLN A 22 -11.91 -2.47 -4.82
N ILE A 23 -11.10 -3.42 -5.28
CA ILE A 23 -11.09 -4.05 -6.61
C ILE A 23 -12.52 -4.37 -7.05
N ASP A 24 -12.90 -3.95 -8.26
CA ASP A 24 -14.16 -4.38 -8.88
C ASP A 24 -14.10 -5.90 -9.13
N PRO A 25 -14.96 -6.71 -8.50
CA PRO A 25 -14.94 -8.17 -8.67
C PRO A 25 -15.33 -8.61 -10.09
N THR A 26 -15.83 -7.69 -10.92
CA THR A 26 -16.22 -7.93 -12.31
C THR A 26 -15.07 -7.70 -13.29
N GLU A 27 -14.00 -7.02 -12.87
CA GLU A 27 -12.78 -6.87 -13.66
C GLU A 27 -11.96 -8.16 -13.62
N PRO A 28 -11.45 -8.64 -14.78
CA PRO A 28 -10.55 -9.79 -14.81
C PRO A 28 -9.29 -9.47 -14.00
N SER A 29 -9.24 -10.05 -12.79
CA SER A 29 -8.18 -9.85 -11.83
C SER A 29 -7.04 -10.80 -12.15
N GLY A 30 -6.00 -10.28 -12.78
CA GLY A 30 -4.81 -11.03 -13.16
C GLY A 30 -3.69 -10.09 -13.61
N PRO A 31 -2.41 -10.48 -13.45
CA PRO A 31 -1.27 -9.65 -13.84
C PRO A 31 -1.29 -9.26 -15.32
N GLU A 32 -1.98 -10.03 -16.17
CA GLU A 32 -2.17 -9.74 -17.59
C GLU A 32 -2.93 -8.42 -17.90
N ASN A 33 -3.74 -7.93 -16.96
CA ASN A 33 -4.51 -6.69 -17.13
C ASN A 33 -3.96 -5.54 -16.27
N GLU A 34 -2.92 -5.79 -15.49
CA GLU A 34 -2.27 -4.77 -14.68
C GLU A 34 -1.24 -3.99 -15.50
N CYS A 35 -1.47 -2.68 -15.63
CA CYS A 35 -0.42 -1.78 -16.10
C CYS A 35 0.64 -1.63 -15.01
N CYS A 36 1.90 -1.53 -15.42
CA CYS A 36 3.03 -1.22 -14.53
C CYS A 36 3.28 -2.30 -13.45
N LEU A 37 3.33 -3.59 -13.83
CA LEU A 37 3.69 -4.72 -12.95
C LEU A 37 4.93 -4.50 -12.07
N VAL A 38 5.86 -3.63 -12.50
CA VAL A 38 7.03 -3.22 -11.71
C VAL A 38 6.67 -2.58 -10.36
N LEU A 39 5.48 -1.98 -10.22
CA LEU A 39 5.00 -1.40 -8.97
C LEU A 39 4.59 -2.46 -7.93
N LEU A 40 4.37 -3.71 -8.36
CA LEU A 40 4.10 -4.81 -7.45
C LEU A 40 5.37 -5.36 -6.80
N ILE A 41 6.54 -5.07 -7.39
CA ILE A 41 7.80 -5.61 -6.92
C ILE A 41 8.24 -4.84 -5.67
N PRO A 42 8.55 -5.55 -4.57
CA PRO A 42 9.06 -4.90 -3.37
C PRO A 42 10.42 -4.27 -3.64
N VAL A 43 10.51 -2.94 -3.54
CA VAL A 43 11.77 -2.20 -3.71
C VAL A 43 12.40 -1.95 -2.33
N GLY A 44 13.65 -2.38 -2.17
CA GLY A 44 14.43 -2.21 -0.93
C GLY A 44 14.45 -3.47 -0.06
N ALA A 45 15.52 -3.62 0.74
CA ALA A 45 15.76 -4.83 1.52
C ALA A 45 14.65 -5.09 2.55
N ARG A 46 14.09 -4.04 3.14
CA ARG A 46 13.00 -4.16 4.12
C ARG A 46 11.70 -4.56 3.44
N ALA A 47 11.40 -3.97 2.29
CA ALA A 47 10.23 -4.36 1.51
C ALA A 47 10.28 -5.85 1.15
N VAL A 48 11.44 -6.34 0.68
CA VAL A 48 11.65 -7.75 0.34
C VAL A 48 11.49 -8.65 1.57
N ALA A 49 12.16 -8.32 2.67
CA ALA A 49 12.11 -9.12 3.90
C ALA A 49 10.71 -9.24 4.51
N LEU A 50 9.85 -8.23 4.30
CA LEU A 50 8.47 -8.21 4.79
C LEU A 50 7.44 -8.68 3.74
N GLY A 51 7.88 -9.22 2.60
CA GLY A 51 6.97 -9.62 1.52
C GLY A 51 6.12 -8.45 0.98
N GLY A 52 6.64 -7.23 1.06
CA GLY A 52 5.97 -6.01 0.62
C GLY A 52 4.98 -5.40 1.64
N ALA A 53 4.86 -5.93 2.86
CA ALA A 53 3.93 -5.44 3.88
C ALA A 53 4.39 -4.10 4.54
N LEU A 54 4.45 -3.02 3.76
CA LEU A 54 4.95 -1.70 4.19
C LEU A 54 3.88 -0.61 4.35
N THR A 55 2.61 -0.91 4.09
CA THR A 55 1.55 0.11 3.91
C THR A 55 1.39 1.08 5.08
N SER A 56 1.68 0.67 6.31
CA SER A 56 1.59 1.50 7.53
C SER A 56 2.93 1.82 8.19
N ARG A 57 4.06 1.52 7.53
CA ARG A 57 5.41 1.68 8.11
C ARG A 57 6.11 2.91 7.55
N SER A 58 6.62 3.75 8.43
CA SER A 58 7.54 4.82 8.05
C SER A 58 8.90 4.23 7.66
N SER A 59 9.34 4.48 6.44
CA SER A 59 10.65 4.08 5.89
C SER A 59 10.87 4.79 4.56
N ALA A 60 12.13 4.87 4.09
CA ALA A 60 12.42 5.41 2.77
C ALA A 60 11.79 4.58 1.63
N ASP A 61 11.82 3.25 1.76
CA ASP A 61 11.19 2.29 0.84
C ASP A 61 9.66 2.51 0.73
N ALA A 62 9.03 3.23 1.68
CA ALA A 62 7.60 3.50 1.65
C ALA A 62 7.17 4.37 0.45
N VAL A 63 8.08 5.12 -0.18
CA VAL A 63 7.78 5.92 -1.38
C VAL A 63 7.14 5.08 -2.51
N PHE A 64 7.50 3.80 -2.59
CA PHE A 64 7.01 2.89 -3.63
C PHE A 64 5.64 2.28 -3.31
N ARG A 65 5.12 2.41 -2.07
CA ARG A 65 3.85 1.78 -1.66
C ARG A 65 2.87 2.69 -0.94
N ASN A 66 3.36 3.57 -0.08
CA ASN A 66 2.59 4.61 0.59
C ASN A 66 3.50 5.82 0.91
N PRO A 67 3.50 6.89 0.08
CA PRO A 67 4.37 8.04 0.28
C PRO A 67 4.09 8.80 1.59
N ALA A 68 2.91 8.63 2.21
CA ALA A 68 2.66 9.19 3.54
C ALA A 68 3.61 8.61 4.61
N GLY A 69 4.17 7.42 4.38
CA GLY A 69 5.20 6.83 5.25
C GLY A 69 6.52 7.63 5.29
N LEU A 70 6.76 8.52 4.33
CA LEU A 70 7.93 9.42 4.37
C LEU A 70 7.80 10.52 5.42
N ALA A 71 6.57 10.91 5.78
CA ALA A 71 6.34 11.97 6.76
C ALA A 71 6.84 11.63 8.17
N GLY A 72 7.09 10.34 8.45
CA GLY A 72 7.65 9.88 9.73
C GLY A 72 9.18 9.73 9.73
N LEU A 73 9.89 10.17 8.68
CA LEU A 73 11.35 10.17 8.66
C LEU A 73 11.88 11.41 9.40
N GLU A 74 12.77 11.19 10.36
CA GLU A 74 13.35 12.27 11.17
C GLU A 74 14.61 12.88 10.56
N GLN A 75 15.17 12.25 9.53
CA GLN A 75 16.47 12.57 8.96
C GLN A 75 16.39 12.61 7.44
N ASP A 76 17.12 13.55 6.85
CA ASP A 76 17.37 13.56 5.41
C ASP A 76 18.28 12.38 5.06
N ALA A 77 17.90 11.63 4.02
CA ALA A 77 18.65 10.45 3.61
C ALA A 77 18.53 10.21 2.11
N PHE A 78 19.58 9.63 1.54
CA PHE A 78 19.67 9.26 0.13
C PHE A 78 19.85 7.75 0.01
N PHE A 79 18.96 7.10 -0.72
CA PHE A 79 18.96 5.66 -0.92
C PHE A 79 19.02 5.32 -2.41
N VAL A 80 19.80 4.29 -2.74
CA VAL A 80 19.85 3.72 -4.08
C VAL A 80 19.42 2.27 -3.99
N HIS A 81 18.39 1.91 -4.74
CA HIS A 81 17.92 0.55 -4.87
C HIS A 81 18.19 0.05 -6.28
N HIS A 82 18.55 -1.23 -6.37
CA HIS A 82 18.72 -1.93 -7.64
C HIS A 82 17.83 -3.16 -7.63
N SER A 83 17.04 -3.34 -8.69
CA SER A 83 16.20 -4.50 -8.90
C SER A 83 16.22 -4.85 -10.39
N GLU A 84 16.34 -6.14 -10.68
CA GLU A 84 16.24 -6.71 -12.03
C GLU A 84 14.93 -7.50 -12.09
N PRO A 85 13.81 -6.87 -12.48
CA PRO A 85 12.53 -7.54 -12.49
C PRO A 85 12.39 -8.44 -13.73
N GLU A 86 12.15 -9.73 -13.51
CA GLU A 86 11.77 -10.66 -14.57
C GLU A 86 10.25 -10.86 -14.55
N PHE A 87 9.58 -10.50 -15.66
CA PHE A 87 8.15 -10.76 -15.85
C PHE A 87 7.99 -11.88 -16.87
N ALA A 88 7.38 -12.99 -16.47
CA ALA A 88 7.01 -14.03 -17.41
C ALA A 88 5.83 -13.53 -18.26
N SER A 89 6.07 -13.28 -19.55
CA SER A 89 5.00 -13.03 -20.53
C SER A 89 4.43 -14.38 -20.95
N THR A 90 3.37 -14.81 -20.28
CA THR A 90 2.51 -15.89 -20.80
C THR A 90 1.55 -15.25 -21.79
N ALA A 91 1.99 -15.15 -23.04
CA ALA A 91 1.12 -14.85 -24.17
C ALA A 91 0.43 -16.13 -24.66
#